data_AF-A0A973S0V0-F1
#
_entry.id   AF-A0A973S0V0-F1
#
_cell.length_a   1.000
_cell.length_b   1.000
_cell.length_c   1.000
_cell.angle_alpha   90.00
_cell.angle_beta   90.00
_cell.angle_gamma   90.00
#
_symmetry.space_group_name_H-M   'P 1'
#
loop_
_entity.id
_entity.type
_entity.pdbx_description
1 polymer ?
#
loop_
_entity_poly.entity_id
_entity_poly.type
_entity_poly.pdbx_seq_one_letter_code
_entity_poly.pdbx_strand_id
1 'polypeptide(L)' 'VHLLAACPNRSYLEAHGFGLDKYIEHPLVLEDGTALAPDRPGHGIGFDWTGLAKLVP' A
#
# COMPACT_ATOMS: atom_id res chain seq x y z
N VAL A 1 2.84 6.12 -0.96
CA VAL A 1 1.92 6.76 -1.92
C VAL A 1 1.50 8.17 -1.50
N HIS A 2 0.81 8.36 -0.37
CA HIS A 2 0.22 9.65 0.04
C HIS A 2 1.17 10.86 -0.03
N LEU A 3 2.37 10.78 0.55
CA LEU A 3 3.33 11.90 0.53
C LEU A 3 3.73 12.30 -0.89
N LEU A 4 4.09 11.34 -1.73
CA LEU A 4 4.44 11.59 -3.12
C LEU A 4 3.24 12.12 -3.92
N ALA A 5 2.02 11.63 -3.66
CA ALA A 5 0.81 12.10 -4.32
C ALA A 5 0.49 13.58 -4.00
N ALA A 6 0.88 14.06 -2.81
CA ALA A 6 0.69 15.46 -2.40
C ALA A 6 1.76 16.42 -2.96
N CYS A 7 2.89 15.92 -3.48
CA CYS A 7 3.95 16.76 -4.03
C CYS A 7 3.56 17.32 -5.41
N PRO A 8 3.61 18.66 -5.64
CA PRO A 8 3.28 19.26 -6.94
C PRO A 8 4.29 18.90 -8.04
N ASN A 9 5.51 18.52 -7.66
CA ASN A 9 6.63 18.11 -8.53
C ASN A 9 7.00 16.63 -8.33
N ARG A 10 6.00 15.80 -8.04
CA ARG A 10 6.15 14.35 -7.88
C ARG A 10 6.83 13.68 -9.08
N SER A 11 7.76 12.79 -8.77
CA SER A 11 8.49 11.95 -9.73
C SER A 11 8.07 10.49 -9.55
N TYR A 12 9.00 9.54 -9.61
CA TYR A 12 8.74 8.11 -9.49
C TYR A 12 8.55 7.63 -8.05
N LEU A 13 7.71 6.60 -7.90
CA LEU A 13 7.53 5.84 -6.66
C LEU A 13 8.21 4.49 -6.80
N GLU A 14 9.01 4.10 -5.80
CA GLU A 14 9.48 2.72 -5.70
C GLU A 14 8.33 1.81 -5.25
N ALA A 15 8.11 0.73 -6.01
CA ALA A 15 7.21 -0.35 -5.64
C ALA A 15 8.03 -1.64 -5.46
N HIS A 16 8.08 -2.15 -4.23
CA HIS A 16 8.89 -3.33 -3.89
C HIS A 16 8.01 -4.38 -3.20
N GLY A 17 7.92 -5.57 -3.79
CA GLY A 17 7.13 -6.69 -3.27
C GLY A 17 7.90 -7.55 -2.27
N PHE A 18 7.88 -7.20 -0.98
CA PHE A 18 8.40 -8.06 0.10
C PHE A 18 7.43 -9.21 0.48
N GLY A 19 6.39 -9.45 -0.32
CA GLY A 19 5.33 -10.43 -0.02
C GLY A 19 4.39 -10.00 1.12
N LEU A 20 4.44 -8.72 1.51
CA LEU A 20 3.58 -8.16 2.56
C LEU A 20 2.10 -8.12 2.15
N ASP A 21 1.79 -8.19 0.85
CA ASP A 21 0.43 -8.16 0.32
C ASP A 21 -0.50 -9.23 0.94
N LYS A 22 0.07 -10.30 1.51
CA LYS A 22 -0.66 -11.37 2.23
C LYS A 22 -1.13 -10.97 3.64
N TYR A 23 -0.64 -9.85 4.17
CA TYR A 23 -0.86 -9.40 5.54
C TYR A 23 -1.37 -7.96 5.61
N ILE A 24 -1.57 -7.31 4.47
CA ILE A 24 -2.07 -5.94 4.36
C ILE A 24 -3.48 -6.00 3.76
N GLU A 25 -4.44 -5.37 4.43
CA GLU A 25 -5.87 -5.39 4.08
C GLU A 25 -6.13 -4.79 2.69
N HIS A 26 -5.34 -3.77 2.33
CA HIS A 26 -5.42 -3.10 1.03
C HIS A 26 -4.00 -2.95 0.46
N PRO A 27 -3.53 -3.94 -0.33
CA PRO A 27 -2.23 -3.87 -0.98
C PRO A 27 -2.09 -2.67 -1.93
N LEU A 28 -0.84 -2.36 -2.30
CA LEU A 28 -0.55 -1.30 -3.28
C LEU A 28 -1.22 -1.63 -4.62
N VAL A 29 -2.05 -0.71 -5.12
CA VAL A 29 -2.68 -0.84 -6.44
C VAL A 29 -1.89 -0.03 -7.46
N LEU A 30 -1.53 -0.69 -8.57
CA LEU A 30 -0.92 -0.07 -9.74
C LEU A 30 -1.89 -0.16 -10.92
N GLU A 31 -2.19 0.97 -11.54
CA GLU A 31 -3.03 1.08 -12.75
C GLU A 31 -2.32 2.00 -13.75
N ASP A 32 -2.22 1.57 -15.01
CA ASP A 32 -1.55 2.30 -16.09
C ASP A 32 -0.15 2.81 -15.71
N GLY A 33 0.62 2.00 -14.99
CA GLY A 33 1.98 2.32 -14.55
C GLY A 33 2.07 3.31 -13.39
N THR A 34 0.95 3.67 -12.75
CA THR A 34 0.88 4.62 -11.65
C THR A 34 0.34 3.97 -10.37
N ALA A 35 0.90 4.35 -9.22
CA ALA A 35 0.34 3.97 -7.92
C ALA A 35 -0.88 4.83 -7.55
N LEU A 36 -1.99 4.18 -7.22
CA LEU A 36 -3.23 4.86 -6.84
C LEU A 36 -3.19 5.28 -5.37
N ALA A 37 -3.42 6.57 -5.11
CA ALA A 37 -3.67 7.06 -3.76
C ALA A 37 -5.13 6.78 -3.40
N PRO A 38 -5.42 6.07 -2.30
CA PRO A 38 -6.78 5.72 -1.95
C PRO A 38 -7.53 6.88 -1.28
N ASP A 39 -8.86 6.93 -1.45
CA ASP A 39 -9.75 7.95 -0.85
C ASP A 39 -10.07 7.68 0.63
N ARG A 40 -9.75 6.47 1.13
CA ARG A 40 -9.96 6.10 2.54
C ARG A 40 -9.08 6.96 3.46
N PRO A 41 -9.60 7.39 4.63
CA PRO A 41 -8.87 8.23 5.55
C PRO A 41 -7.64 7.52 6.15
N GLY A 42 -6.64 8.31 6.53
CA GLY A 42 -5.43 7.84 7.21
C GLY A 42 -4.24 7.61 6.27
N HIS A 43 -3.26 6.86 6.73
CA HIS A 43 -2.01 6.60 5.98
C HIS A 43 -2.10 5.41 5.01
N GLY A 44 -3.30 4.86 4.80
CA GLY A 44 -3.54 3.82 3.81
C GLY A 44 -3.03 2.43 4.15
N ILE A 45 -2.59 2.16 5.40
CA ILE A 45 -2.20 0.81 5.85
C ILE A 45 -3.23 0.29 6.86
N GLY A 46 -3.77 -0.89 6.58
CA GLY A 46 -4.53 -1.72 7.51
C GLY A 46 -3.97 -3.14 7.43
N PHE A 47 -4.02 -3.88 8.53
CA PHE A 47 -3.53 -5.25 8.58
C PHE A 47 -4.65 -6.24 8.30
N ASP A 48 -4.36 -7.25 7.47
CA ASP A 48 -5.17 -8.46 7.44
C ASP A 48 -4.83 -9.29 8.69
N TRP A 49 -5.63 -9.11 9.74
CA TRP A 49 -5.47 -9.85 10.99
C TRP A 49 -5.66 -11.37 10.82
N THR A 50 -6.49 -11.79 9.86
CA THR A 50 -6.70 -13.22 9.58
C THR A 50 -5.45 -13.81 8.92
N GLY A 51 -4.84 -13.08 7.99
CA GLY A 51 -3.54 -13.40 7.39
C GLY A 51 -2.43 -13.47 8.45
N LEU A 52 -2.34 -12.46 9.31
CA LEU A 52 -1.33 -12.38 10.38
C LEU A 52 -1.49 -13.50 11.42
N ALA A 53 -2.72 -13.86 11.80
CA ALA A 53 -2.96 -14.91 12.79
C ALA A 53 -2.37 -16.27 12.39
N LYS A 54 -2.19 -16.53 11.09
CA LYS A 54 -1.54 -17.75 10.58
C LYS A 54 -0.04 -17.84 10.87
N LEU A 55 0.58 -16.71 11.24
CA LEU A 55 2.00 -16.65 11.62
C LEU A 55 2.21 -16.87 13.12
N VAL A 56 1.14 -16.93 13.90
CA VAL A 56 1.23 -17.24 15.34
C VAL A 56 1.52 -18.75 15.48
N PRO A 57 2.58 -19.14 16.21
CA PRO A 57 2.98 -20.54 16.39
C PRO A 57 1.97 -21.38 17.17
#